data_AF-A0A1I2J4L7-F1
#
_entry.id   AF-A0A1I2J4L7-F1
#
_cell.length_a   1.000
_cell.length_b   1.000
_cell.length_c   1.000
_cell.angle_alpha   90.00
_cell.angle_beta   90.00
_cell.angle_gamma   90.00
#
_symmetry.space_group_name_H-M   'P 1'
#
loop_
_entity.id
_entity.type
_entity.pdbx_description
1 polymer ?
#
loop_
_entity_poly.entity_id
_entity_poly.type
_entity_poly.pdbx_seq_one_letter_code
_entity_poly.pdbx_strand_id
1 'polypeptide(L)'
;MKAYVAWVVPLLVSLGLPGIVRGEEAVTVSVCAVMAAPLDFDRHVIRVEGTVDHADEGFTISDPACPGRQIWLEYGGKTGSDTAYCCGNMSERHRKEPLTIDGVETQLIEDKPFRHFDRIVRSAYSVTMHAVVEGHFFARKAPANSFGGGYGHFGGFSLLVVERVHEATRLSHSS
;
A
#
# COMPACT_ATOMS: atom_id res chain seq x y z
N MET A 1 51.75 -19.19 54.35
CA MET A 1 50.31 -19.20 54.04
C MET A 1 49.79 -17.76 54.05
N LYS A 2 49.56 -17.15 52.88
CA LYS A 2 48.74 -15.93 52.70
C LYS A 2 48.07 -16.04 51.33
N ALA A 3 46.74 -16.04 51.33
CA ALA A 3 45.88 -16.33 50.19
C ALA A 3 45.79 -15.12 49.23
N TYR A 4 45.85 -15.38 47.92
CA TYR A 4 45.52 -14.41 46.88
C TYR A 4 44.04 -14.55 46.54
N VAL A 5 43.28 -13.46 46.71
CA VAL A 5 41.88 -13.36 46.30
C VAL A 5 41.86 -12.89 44.84
N ALA A 6 41.53 -13.80 43.92
CA ALA A 6 41.34 -13.50 42.51
C ALA A 6 39.95 -12.85 42.32
N TRP A 7 39.93 -11.61 41.84
CA TRP A 7 38.71 -10.92 41.42
C TRP A 7 38.34 -11.38 40.01
N VAL A 8 37.26 -12.14 39.88
CA VAL A 8 36.64 -12.47 38.60
C VAL A 8 35.66 -11.34 38.25
N VAL A 9 35.99 -10.54 37.24
CA VAL A 9 35.09 -9.54 36.67
C VAL A 9 34.17 -10.26 35.67
N PRO A 10 32.84 -10.27 35.84
CA PRO A 10 31.96 -10.88 34.87
C PRO A 10 31.79 -9.94 33.67
N LEU A 11 32.20 -10.43 32.50
CA LEU A 11 31.93 -9.80 31.21
C LEU A 11 30.42 -9.97 30.92
N LEU A 12 29.64 -8.92 31.16
CA LEU A 12 28.22 -8.87 30.76
C LEU A 12 28.15 -8.77 29.24
N VAL A 13 27.98 -9.92 28.58
CA VAL A 13 27.57 -9.99 27.17
C VAL A 13 26.12 -9.54 27.10
N SER A 14 25.90 -8.26 26.79
CA SER A 14 24.60 -7.72 26.45
C SER A 14 24.16 -8.30 25.10
N LEU A 15 23.46 -9.43 25.16
CA LEU A 15 22.66 -9.96 24.06
C LEU A 15 21.64 -8.89 23.67
N GLY A 16 21.82 -8.28 22.50
CA GLY A 16 20.86 -7.35 21.91
C GLY A 16 19.52 -8.06 21.74
N LEU A 17 18.53 -7.66 22.54
CA LEU A 17 17.15 -8.07 22.33
C LEU A 17 16.71 -7.56 20.95
N PRO A 18 16.20 -8.43 20.06
CA PRO A 18 15.62 -7.97 18.80
C PRO A 18 14.48 -7.01 19.14
N GLY A 19 14.62 -5.76 18.71
CA GLY A 19 13.55 -4.79 18.81
C GLY A 19 12.33 -5.35 18.09
N ILE A 20 11.28 -5.63 18.83
CA ILE A 20 9.97 -5.92 18.24
C ILE A 20 9.54 -4.61 17.57
N VAL A 21 9.69 -4.54 16.25
CA VAL A 21 9.05 -3.51 15.43
C VAL A 21 7.56 -3.74 15.58
N ARG A 22 6.93 -2.95 16.44
CA ARG A 22 5.48 -2.95 16.61
C ARG A 22 4.91 -2.21 15.41
N GLY A 23 4.51 -2.96 14.38
CA GLY A 23 3.83 -2.39 13.22
C GLY A 23 2.58 -1.65 13.66
N GLU A 24 2.36 -0.46 13.11
CA GLU A 24 1.10 0.29 13.26
C GLU A 24 -0.05 -0.64 12.82
N GLU A 25 -1.03 -0.85 13.70
CA GLU A 25 -2.17 -1.69 13.37
C GLU A 25 -3.07 -0.92 12.42
N ALA A 26 -3.25 -1.45 11.21
CA ALA A 26 -4.04 -0.79 10.17
C ALA A 26 -5.47 -0.51 10.64
N VAL A 27 -5.92 0.73 10.47
CA VAL A 27 -7.30 1.11 10.79
C VAL A 27 -8.22 0.65 9.67
N THR A 28 -9.18 -0.23 9.97
CA THR A 28 -10.23 -0.61 9.01
C THR A 28 -11.19 0.55 8.81
N VAL A 29 -11.31 1.01 7.57
CA VAL A 29 -12.10 2.18 7.19
C VAL A 29 -12.74 1.95 5.82
N SER A 30 -13.92 2.54 5.58
CA SER A 30 -14.56 2.47 4.26
C SER A 30 -13.98 3.49 3.30
N VAL A 31 -14.04 3.21 1.99
CA VAL A 31 -13.67 4.18 0.94
C VAL A 31 -14.48 5.48 1.11
N CYS A 32 -15.75 5.40 1.51
CA CYS A 32 -16.58 6.55 1.87
C CYS A 32 -15.94 7.47 2.89
N ALA A 33 -15.53 6.91 4.02
CA ALA A 33 -14.99 7.68 5.14
C ALA A 33 -13.64 8.32 4.78
N VAL A 34 -12.75 7.55 4.12
CA VAL A 34 -11.47 8.07 3.63
C VAL A 34 -11.69 9.25 2.68
N MET A 35 -12.59 9.11 1.72
CA MET A 35 -12.80 10.15 0.72
C MET A 35 -13.66 11.32 1.20
N ALA A 36 -14.33 11.20 2.36
CA ALA A 36 -15.00 12.31 3.01
C ALA A 36 -14.02 13.26 3.71
N ALA A 37 -12.93 12.72 4.26
CA ALA A 37 -11.91 13.48 4.97
C ALA A 37 -10.50 12.90 4.71
N PRO A 38 -9.96 13.00 3.48
CA PRO A 38 -8.72 12.29 3.12
C PRO A 38 -7.51 12.74 3.94
N LEU A 39 -7.46 14.01 4.35
CA LEU A 39 -6.36 14.53 5.16
C LEU A 39 -6.29 13.91 6.56
N ASP A 40 -7.38 13.36 7.09
CA ASP A 40 -7.41 12.68 8.40
C ASP A 40 -6.69 11.33 8.36
N PHE A 41 -6.48 10.78 7.15
CA PHE A 41 -5.82 9.50 6.91
C PHE A 41 -4.46 9.68 6.21
N ASP A 42 -4.01 10.91 5.95
CA ASP A 42 -2.77 11.17 5.23
C ASP A 42 -1.58 10.52 5.94
N ARG A 43 -0.83 9.69 5.20
CA ARG A 43 0.34 8.92 5.63
C ARG A 43 0.06 7.85 6.68
N HIS A 44 -1.21 7.51 6.93
CA HIS A 44 -1.58 6.41 7.83
C HIS A 44 -1.72 5.08 7.08
N VAL A 45 -1.49 3.98 7.80
CA VAL A 45 -1.81 2.63 7.29
C VAL A 45 -3.30 2.38 7.51
N ILE A 46 -4.02 2.18 6.42
CA ILE A 46 -5.45 1.89 6.44
C ILE A 46 -5.73 0.52 5.80
N ARG A 47 -6.83 -0.11 6.22
CA ARG A 47 -7.40 -1.28 5.56
C ARG A 47 -8.75 -0.91 4.97
N VAL A 48 -8.90 -1.11 3.67
CA VAL A 48 -10.12 -0.81 2.92
C VAL A 48 -10.60 -2.05 2.19
N GLU A 49 -11.91 -2.14 2.04
CA GLU A 49 -12.62 -3.13 1.24
C GLU A 49 -13.34 -2.40 0.11
N GLY A 50 -13.37 -3.00 -1.08
CA GLY A 50 -14.06 -2.39 -2.21
C GLY A 50 -13.90 -3.11 -3.54
N THR A 51 -14.44 -2.49 -4.57
CA THR A 51 -14.29 -2.91 -5.97
C THR A 51 -13.04 -2.28 -6.55
N VAL A 52 -12.09 -3.13 -6.92
CA VAL A 52 -10.86 -2.78 -7.61
C VAL A 52 -11.07 -2.91 -9.11
N ASP A 53 -10.75 -1.84 -9.83
CA ASP A 53 -10.69 -1.79 -11.29
C ASP A 53 -9.24 -1.56 -11.72
N HIS A 54 -8.74 -2.43 -12.59
CA HIS A 54 -7.43 -2.28 -13.21
C HIS A 54 -7.55 -2.34 -14.74
N ALA A 55 -6.94 -1.38 -15.42
CA ALA A 55 -6.73 -1.27 -16.86
C ALA A 55 -5.37 -0.60 -17.13
N ASP A 56 -4.94 -0.52 -18.39
CA ASP A 56 -3.62 0.05 -18.77
C ASP A 56 -3.27 1.37 -18.06
N GLU A 57 -4.21 2.33 -18.03
CA GLU A 57 -4.00 3.66 -17.44
C GLU A 57 -4.82 3.90 -16.17
N GLY A 58 -5.32 2.83 -15.53
CA GLY A 58 -6.23 2.93 -14.40
C GLY A 58 -5.99 1.83 -13.40
N PHE A 59 -5.70 2.18 -12.15
CA PHE A 59 -5.71 1.22 -11.06
C PHE A 59 -6.33 1.87 -9.84
N THR A 60 -7.56 1.48 -9.52
CA THR A 60 -8.35 2.16 -8.49
C THR A 60 -9.13 1.19 -7.64
N ILE A 61 -9.46 1.62 -6.42
CA ILE A 61 -10.48 1.01 -5.57
C ILE A 61 -11.62 1.98 -5.34
N SER A 62 -12.84 1.47 -5.37
CA SER A 62 -14.09 2.21 -5.20
C SER A 62 -15.06 1.43 -4.32
N ASP A 63 -16.09 2.12 -3.83
CA ASP A 63 -17.19 1.51 -3.09
C ASP A 63 -18.50 1.95 -3.79
N PRO A 64 -19.40 1.02 -4.18
CA PRO A 64 -20.70 1.37 -4.77
C PRO A 64 -21.55 2.30 -3.89
N ALA A 65 -21.37 2.27 -2.56
CA ALA A 65 -22.01 3.20 -1.63
C ALA A 65 -21.41 4.63 -1.69
N CYS A 66 -20.30 4.81 -2.40
CA CYS A 66 -19.53 6.05 -2.57
C CYS A 66 -19.41 6.49 -4.05
N PRO A 67 -20.53 6.78 -4.73
CA PRO A 67 -20.50 7.02 -6.17
C PRO A 67 -19.58 8.19 -6.55
N GLY A 68 -18.77 7.98 -7.57
CA GLY A 68 -17.87 9.01 -8.13
C GLY A 68 -16.62 9.30 -7.32
N ARG A 69 -16.31 8.50 -6.27
CA ARG A 69 -15.07 8.63 -5.49
C ARG A 69 -14.26 7.34 -5.57
N GLN A 70 -12.99 7.49 -5.93
CA GLN A 70 -12.06 6.39 -6.12
C GLN A 70 -10.71 6.77 -5.53
N ILE A 71 -9.98 5.76 -5.06
CA ILE A 71 -8.61 5.90 -4.58
C ILE A 71 -7.71 5.19 -5.60
N TRP A 72 -6.63 5.85 -6.03
CA TRP A 72 -5.66 5.22 -6.90
C TRP A 72 -4.83 4.19 -6.12
N LEU A 73 -4.54 3.06 -6.74
CA LEU A 73 -3.74 2.00 -6.16
C LEU A 73 -2.36 1.93 -6.84
N GLU A 74 -1.35 1.59 -6.05
CA GLU A 74 -0.04 1.15 -6.52
C GLU A 74 0.49 0.11 -5.54
N TYR A 75 1.39 -0.77 -5.97
CA TYR A 75 2.09 -1.69 -5.07
C TYR A 75 3.26 -1.02 -4.36
N GLY A 76 3.36 -1.26 -3.05
CA GLY A 76 4.54 -0.89 -2.26
C GLY A 76 5.75 -1.76 -2.57
N GLY A 77 6.83 -1.55 -1.84
CA GLY A 77 8.04 -2.36 -1.99
C GLY A 77 8.64 -2.27 -3.41
N LYS A 78 9.27 -3.37 -3.85
CA LYS A 78 10.04 -3.40 -5.10
C LYS A 78 9.25 -3.88 -6.32
N THR A 79 8.01 -4.29 -6.13
CA THR A 79 7.16 -4.83 -7.18
C THR A 79 6.15 -3.76 -7.57
N GLY A 80 6.07 -3.41 -8.85
CA GLY A 80 5.12 -2.42 -9.37
C GLY A 80 3.87 -3.05 -9.98
N SER A 81 2.76 -2.32 -10.03
CA SER A 81 1.51 -2.80 -10.63
C SER A 81 1.53 -2.86 -12.16
N ASP A 82 2.55 -2.28 -12.79
CA ASP A 82 2.67 -2.16 -14.26
C ASP A 82 1.59 -1.24 -14.87
N THR A 83 0.90 -0.47 -14.02
CA THR A 83 -0.10 0.51 -14.46
C THR A 83 0.61 1.73 -15.05
N ALA A 84 0.29 2.05 -16.30
CA ALA A 84 0.90 3.18 -16.99
C ALA A 84 0.42 4.50 -16.35
N TYR A 85 1.38 5.35 -15.97
CA TYR A 85 1.13 6.71 -15.52
C TYR A 85 2.05 7.67 -16.25
N CYS A 86 1.47 8.66 -16.95
CA CYS A 86 2.17 9.52 -17.90
C CYS A 86 3.22 10.49 -17.31
N CYS A 87 3.48 10.47 -16.00
CA CYS A 87 4.32 11.47 -15.35
C CYS A 87 5.26 10.92 -14.25
N GLY A 88 5.63 9.62 -14.26
CA GLY A 88 6.62 9.07 -13.33
C GLY A 88 7.01 7.61 -13.58
N ASN A 89 8.04 7.12 -12.86
CA ASN A 89 8.65 5.79 -13.03
C ASN A 89 7.82 4.63 -12.40
N MET A 90 6.53 4.85 -12.15
CA MET A 90 5.67 3.91 -11.41
C MET A 90 5.28 2.68 -12.24
N SER A 91 5.39 2.78 -13.57
CA SER A 91 5.14 1.69 -14.51
C SER A 91 6.22 0.61 -14.51
N GLU A 92 7.32 0.77 -13.78
CA GLU A 92 8.34 -0.28 -13.70
C GLU A 92 7.86 -1.44 -12.82
N ARG A 93 7.69 -2.62 -13.43
CA ARG A 93 7.32 -3.84 -12.71
C ARG A 93 8.30 -4.22 -11.60
N HIS A 94 9.59 -3.95 -11.80
CA HIS A 94 10.64 -4.27 -10.84
C HIS A 94 11.48 -3.04 -10.55
N ARG A 95 11.36 -2.54 -9.32
CA ARG A 95 12.11 -1.39 -8.82
C ARG A 95 13.39 -1.87 -8.14
N LYS A 96 14.47 -1.11 -8.31
CA LYS A 96 15.75 -1.39 -7.63
C LYS A 96 15.64 -1.22 -6.10
N GLU A 97 14.88 -0.20 -5.71
CA GLU A 97 14.63 0.22 -4.33
C GLU A 97 13.13 0.13 -4.02
N PRO A 98 12.74 -0.04 -2.74
CA PRO A 98 11.33 0.02 -2.36
C PRO A 98 10.69 1.35 -2.76
N LEU A 99 9.41 1.32 -3.13
CA LEU A 99 8.66 2.51 -3.44
C LEU A 99 8.64 3.47 -2.24
N THR A 100 9.04 4.71 -2.47
CA THR A 100 9.05 5.77 -1.46
C THR A 100 8.16 6.92 -1.92
N ILE A 101 7.18 7.30 -1.10
CA ILE A 101 6.26 8.41 -1.36
C ILE A 101 6.36 9.41 -0.22
N ASP A 102 6.60 10.69 -0.51
CA ASP A 102 6.72 11.76 0.49
C ASP A 102 7.67 11.40 1.66
N GLY A 103 8.76 10.70 1.34
CA GLY A 103 9.77 10.24 2.32
C GLY A 103 9.37 9.03 3.17
N VAL A 104 8.22 8.41 2.88
CA VAL A 104 7.78 7.16 3.50
C VAL A 104 8.17 6.00 2.60
N GLU A 105 9.11 5.18 3.05
CA GLU A 105 9.42 3.90 2.41
C GLU A 105 8.29 2.90 2.67
N THR A 106 7.70 2.39 1.60
CA THR A 106 6.59 1.43 1.67
C THR A 106 7.07 0.00 1.46
N GLN A 107 6.35 -0.95 2.04
CA GLN A 107 6.67 -2.37 1.91
C GLN A 107 5.61 -3.11 1.10
N LEU A 108 5.90 -4.36 0.73
CA LEU A 108 4.91 -5.24 0.13
C LEU A 108 5.13 -6.66 0.61
N ILE A 109 4.07 -7.25 1.17
CA ILE A 109 4.07 -8.64 1.60
C ILE A 109 3.61 -9.50 0.44
N GLU A 110 4.59 -10.12 -0.23
CA GLU A 110 4.35 -10.99 -1.37
C GLU A 110 3.94 -12.40 -0.94
N ASP A 111 2.81 -12.52 -0.25
CA ASP A 111 2.26 -13.80 0.21
C ASP A 111 1.28 -14.43 -0.80
N LYS A 112 0.55 -15.47 -0.38
CA LYS A 112 -0.40 -16.17 -1.27
C LYS A 112 -1.55 -15.25 -1.71
N PRO A 113 -2.24 -14.52 -0.82
CA PRO A 113 -3.22 -13.49 -1.22
C PRO A 113 -2.69 -12.49 -2.24
N PHE A 114 -1.53 -11.88 -2.00
CA PHE A 114 -0.96 -10.92 -2.94
C PHE A 114 -0.71 -11.55 -4.32
N ARG A 115 -0.06 -12.72 -4.37
CA ARG A 115 0.18 -13.42 -5.64
C ARG A 115 -1.09 -13.84 -6.36
N HIS A 116 -2.20 -14.04 -5.64
CA HIS A 116 -3.49 -14.30 -6.25
C HIS A 116 -4.06 -13.02 -6.87
N PHE A 117 -4.08 -11.93 -6.11
CA PHE A 117 -4.49 -10.60 -6.57
C PHE A 117 -3.71 -10.15 -7.81
N ASP A 118 -2.38 -10.20 -7.76
CA ASP A 118 -1.50 -9.79 -8.86
C ASP A 118 -1.75 -10.65 -10.13
N ARG A 119 -2.05 -11.94 -9.95
CA ARG A 119 -2.43 -12.80 -11.08
C ARG A 119 -3.76 -12.36 -11.72
N ILE A 120 -4.73 -11.91 -10.94
CA ILE A 120 -6.00 -11.39 -11.48
C ILE A 120 -5.73 -10.09 -12.23
N VAL A 121 -5.02 -9.13 -11.61
CA VAL A 121 -4.60 -7.86 -12.24
C VAL A 121 -3.98 -8.09 -13.61
N ARG A 122 -3.11 -9.09 -13.72
CA ARG A 122 -2.37 -9.42 -14.95
C ARG A 122 -3.11 -10.36 -15.92
N SER A 123 -4.32 -10.80 -15.60
CA SER A 123 -4.99 -11.85 -16.37
C SER A 123 -5.67 -11.36 -17.65
N ALA A 124 -5.94 -10.06 -17.77
CA ALA A 124 -6.55 -9.45 -18.94
C ALA A 124 -6.20 -7.96 -18.99
N TYR A 125 -6.50 -7.34 -20.13
CA TYR A 125 -6.32 -5.90 -20.35
C TYR A 125 -7.08 -5.04 -19.33
N SER A 126 -8.30 -5.45 -19.00
CA SER A 126 -9.13 -4.82 -17.98
C SER A 126 -9.73 -5.89 -17.09
N VAL A 127 -9.67 -5.67 -15.79
CA VAL A 127 -10.26 -6.55 -14.78
C VAL A 127 -10.93 -5.76 -13.68
N THR A 128 -12.03 -6.33 -13.20
CA THR A 128 -12.73 -5.88 -12.00
C THR A 128 -12.72 -7.01 -10.97
N MET A 129 -12.43 -6.68 -9.72
CA MET A 129 -12.44 -7.63 -8.61
C MET A 129 -12.93 -6.97 -7.32
N HIS A 130 -13.45 -7.78 -6.42
CA HIS A 130 -13.58 -7.40 -5.02
C HIS A 130 -12.23 -7.63 -4.32
N ALA A 131 -11.79 -6.72 -3.46
CA ALA A 131 -10.57 -6.92 -2.69
C ALA A 131 -10.62 -6.24 -1.32
N VAL A 132 -9.89 -6.83 -0.36
CA VAL A 132 -9.57 -6.22 0.92
C VAL A 132 -8.06 -5.97 0.94
N VAL A 133 -7.67 -4.70 0.95
CA VAL A 133 -6.27 -4.28 0.86
C VAL A 133 -5.89 -3.40 2.03
N GLU A 134 -4.64 -3.50 2.45
CA GLU A 134 -4.03 -2.73 3.51
C GLU A 134 -2.81 -2.01 2.96
N GLY A 135 -2.65 -0.74 3.32
CA GLY A 135 -1.59 0.07 2.77
C GLY A 135 -1.49 1.48 3.33
N HIS A 136 -0.38 2.15 3.01
CA HIS A 136 -0.20 3.56 3.34
C HIS A 136 -1.05 4.43 2.42
N PHE A 137 -1.91 5.26 3.01
CA PHE A 137 -2.71 6.24 2.29
C PHE A 137 -1.97 7.57 2.18
N PHE A 138 -2.07 8.22 1.03
CA PHE A 138 -1.52 9.55 0.78
C PHE A 138 -2.63 10.42 0.18
N ALA A 139 -3.00 11.44 0.93
CA ALA A 139 -4.07 12.33 0.54
C ALA A 139 -3.63 13.20 -0.63
N ARG A 140 -4.52 13.37 -1.61
CA ARG A 140 -4.38 14.44 -2.58
C ARG A 140 -4.42 15.79 -1.88
N LYS A 141 -3.40 16.62 -2.10
CA LYS A 141 -3.27 17.95 -1.47
C LYS A 141 -3.88 19.07 -2.32
N ALA A 142 -4.07 18.85 -3.62
CA ALA A 142 -4.70 19.81 -4.52
C ALA A 142 -6.24 19.71 -4.53
N PRO A 143 -6.96 20.82 -4.82
CA PRO A 143 -8.42 20.81 -4.99
C PRO A 143 -8.87 19.81 -6.07
N ALA A 144 -10.03 19.18 -5.89
CA ALA A 144 -10.53 18.10 -6.76
C ALA A 144 -10.53 18.43 -8.27
N ASN A 145 -10.76 19.69 -8.62
CA ASN A 145 -10.86 20.24 -9.97
C ASN A 145 -9.54 20.77 -10.56
N SER A 146 -8.42 20.66 -9.85
CA SER A 146 -7.11 21.02 -10.38
C SER A 146 -6.51 19.87 -11.20
N PHE A 147 -5.86 20.16 -12.31
CA PHE A 147 -4.96 19.20 -12.97
C PHE A 147 -3.59 19.24 -12.27
N GLY A 148 -3.03 18.06 -11.98
CA GLY A 148 -1.80 17.96 -11.20
C GLY A 148 -2.00 18.20 -9.69
N GLY A 149 -1.09 17.66 -8.87
CA GLY A 149 -1.11 17.80 -7.40
C GLY A 149 -1.74 16.64 -6.63
N GLY A 150 -1.97 15.51 -7.31
CA GLY A 150 -2.33 14.22 -6.73
C GLY A 150 -1.63 13.07 -7.47
N TYR A 151 -2.17 11.88 -7.33
CA TYR A 151 -1.64 10.63 -7.88
C TYR A 151 -2.54 10.07 -8.98
N GLY A 152 -2.05 9.03 -9.67
CA GLY A 152 -2.81 8.36 -10.73
C GLY A 152 -3.04 9.23 -11.95
N HIS A 153 -3.84 8.74 -12.90
CA HIS A 153 -4.09 9.39 -14.18
C HIS A 153 -4.39 10.90 -14.04
N PHE A 154 -3.57 11.74 -14.67
CA PHE A 154 -3.56 13.21 -14.60
C PHE A 154 -3.47 13.85 -13.19
N GLY A 155 -3.05 13.09 -12.17
CA GLY A 155 -2.91 13.57 -10.79
C GLY A 155 -4.24 13.84 -10.09
N GLY A 156 -5.31 13.15 -10.50
CA GLY A 156 -6.67 13.38 -10.00
C GLY A 156 -7.00 12.75 -8.65
N PHE A 157 -6.17 11.83 -8.16
CA PHE A 157 -6.53 10.91 -7.07
C PHE A 157 -5.69 11.10 -5.81
N SER A 158 -6.23 10.64 -4.67
CA SER A 158 -5.41 10.20 -3.54
C SER A 158 -4.83 8.82 -3.86
N LEU A 159 -3.73 8.46 -3.20
CA LEU A 159 -3.03 7.18 -3.40
C LEU A 159 -3.19 6.27 -2.19
N LEU A 160 -3.41 4.99 -2.43
CA LEU A 160 -3.21 3.93 -1.46
C LEU A 160 -2.14 2.99 -1.99
N VAL A 161 -0.98 3.01 -1.33
CA VAL A 161 0.12 2.09 -1.63
C VAL A 161 -0.14 0.78 -0.93
N VAL A 162 -0.51 -0.25 -1.69
CA VAL A 162 -0.84 -1.59 -1.20
C VAL A 162 0.41 -2.24 -0.61
N GLU A 163 0.34 -2.58 0.67
CA GLU A 163 1.41 -3.29 1.38
C GLU A 163 1.04 -4.73 1.72
N ARG A 164 -0.26 -5.01 1.91
CA ARG A 164 -0.78 -6.36 2.11
C ARG A 164 -2.14 -6.52 1.45
N VAL A 165 -2.35 -7.65 0.81
CA VAL A 165 -3.66 -8.09 0.34
C VAL A 165 -4.19 -9.13 1.31
N HIS A 166 -5.43 -8.97 1.76
CA HIS A 166 -6.09 -9.95 2.63
C HIS A 166 -6.98 -10.89 1.81
N GLU A 167 -7.68 -10.34 0.82
CA GLU A 167 -8.59 -11.07 -0.04
C GLU A 167 -8.67 -10.45 -1.43
N ALA A 168 -8.89 -11.28 -2.46
CA ALA A 168 -9.15 -10.85 -3.82
C ALA A 168 -10.04 -11.87 -4.54
N THR A 169 -11.16 -11.42 -5.10
CA THR A 169 -12.11 -12.26 -5.83
C THR A 169 -12.54 -11.56 -7.12
N ARG A 170 -12.21 -12.16 -8.27
CA ARG A 170 -12.56 -11.60 -9.59
C ARG A 170 -14.08 -11.51 -9.73
N LEU A 171 -14.58 -10.37 -10.19
CA LEU A 171 -15.99 -10.23 -10.56
C LEU A 171 -16.18 -10.69 -12.01
N SER A 172 -17.11 -11.61 -12.23
CA SER A 172 -17.49 -12.02 -13.58
C SER A 172 -18.22 -10.88 -14.28
N HIS A 173 -17.79 -10.52 -15.50
CA HIS A 173 -18.64 -9.72 -16.38
C HIS A 173 -19.86 -10.57 -16.73
N SER A 174 -21.06 -10.11 -16.36
CA SER A 174 -22.28 -10.61 -17.00
C SER A 174 -22.25 -10.13 -18.45
N SER A 175 -21.94 -11.06 -19.37
CA SER A 175 -22.05 -10.85 -20.81
C SER A 175 -23.47 -10.45 -21.22
#